data_AF-A0A841DGX0-F1
#
_entry.id   AF-A0A841DGX0-F1
#
_cell.length_a   1.000
_cell.length_b   1.000
_cell.length_c   1.000
_cell.angle_alpha   90.00
_cell.angle_beta   90.00
_cell.angle_gamma   90.00
#
_symmetry.space_group_name_H-M   'P 1'
#
loop_
_entity.id
_entity.type
_entity.pdbx_description
1 polymer ?
#
loop_
_entity_poly.entity_id
_entity_poly.type
_entity_poly.pdbx_seq_one_letter_code
_entity_poly.pdbx_strand_id
1 'polypeptide(L)'
;MTVNGEITNPPEIDAGLAAAALAVFAHRHEVVHLLYAATDEPDALARIGGLLRVDEATITRVLDQPLRWMLPQFRSELETIAAMPAPPTAGTAPAPAQSAADSTPDEPTDAADNLESASARTN
;
A
#
# COMPACT_ATOMS: atom_id res chain seq x y z
N MET A 1 12.02 -41.79 -4.91
CA MET A 1 12.77 -40.57 -5.26
C MET A 1 11.89 -39.38 -4.94
N THR A 2 12.22 -38.65 -3.89
CA THR A 2 11.53 -37.44 -3.45
C THR A 2 11.98 -36.26 -4.32
N VAL A 3 11.12 -35.77 -5.19
CA VAL A 3 11.31 -34.48 -5.88
C VAL A 3 10.33 -33.49 -5.26
N ASN A 4 10.90 -32.44 -4.68
CA ASN A 4 10.25 -31.51 -3.75
C ASN A 4 8.96 -30.90 -4.32
N GLY A 5 7.92 -30.90 -3.49
CA GLY A 5 6.65 -30.21 -3.73
C GLY A 5 6.79 -28.69 -3.63
N GLU A 6 7.53 -28.10 -4.56
CA GLU A 6 7.39 -26.68 -4.86
C GLU A 6 6.17 -26.53 -5.76
N ILE A 7 5.04 -26.19 -5.15
CA ILE A 7 3.93 -25.60 -5.88
C ILE A 7 4.47 -24.24 -6.36
N THR A 8 5.02 -24.20 -7.57
CA THR A 8 5.22 -22.96 -8.30
C THR A 8 3.83 -22.38 -8.53
N ASN A 9 3.34 -21.64 -7.55
CA ASN A 9 2.18 -20.79 -7.72
C ASN A 9 2.47 -19.94 -8.96
N PRO A 10 1.63 -19.96 -10.01
CA PRO A 10 1.81 -19.02 -11.12
C PRO A 10 1.90 -17.63 -10.49
N PRO A 11 2.74 -16.71 -11.01
CA PRO A 11 2.84 -15.38 -10.42
C PRO A 11 1.41 -14.83 -10.31
N GLU A 12 0.89 -14.73 -9.08
CA GLU A 12 -0.43 -14.19 -8.83
C GLU A 12 -0.32 -12.72 -9.22
N ILE A 13 -0.75 -12.42 -10.44
CA ILE A 13 -0.84 -11.05 -10.91
C ILE A 13 -1.87 -10.40 -10.00
N ASP A 14 -1.40 -9.52 -9.13
CA ASP A 14 -2.26 -8.74 -8.26
C ASP A 14 -3.23 -7.89 -9.10
N ALA A 15 -4.49 -7.80 -8.67
CA ALA A 15 -5.51 -7.05 -9.39
C ALA A 15 -5.13 -5.55 -9.57
N GLY A 16 -4.44 -4.97 -8.58
CA GLY A 16 -3.92 -3.60 -8.67
C GLY A 16 -2.77 -3.47 -9.67
N LEU A 17 -1.89 -4.47 -9.75
CA LEU A 17 -0.83 -4.51 -10.77
C LEU A 17 -1.40 -4.67 -12.18
N ALA A 18 -2.42 -5.53 -12.35
CA ALA A 18 -3.12 -5.69 -13.62
C ALA A 18 -3.81 -4.39 -14.06
N ALA A 19 -4.51 -3.71 -13.14
CA ALA A 19 -5.14 -2.43 -13.42
C ALA A 19 -4.12 -1.35 -13.83
N ALA A 20 -2.99 -1.28 -13.12
CA ALA A 20 -1.91 -0.34 -13.47
C ALA A 20 -1.28 -0.66 -14.84
N ALA A 21 -1.08 -1.93 -15.16
CA ALA A 21 -0.61 -2.36 -16.47
C ALA A 21 -1.58 -1.98 -17.60
N LEU A 22 -2.89 -2.09 -17.37
CA LEU A 22 -3.91 -1.63 -18.33
C LEU A 22 -3.90 -0.11 -18.51
N ALA A 23 -3.67 0.66 -17.43
CA ALA A 23 -3.54 2.11 -17.51
C ALA A 23 -2.31 2.54 -18.33
N VAL A 24 -1.16 1.86 -18.12
CA VAL A 24 0.05 2.04 -18.94
C VAL A 24 -0.22 1.69 -20.40
N PHE A 25 -0.94 0.59 -20.67
CA PHE A 25 -1.28 0.19 -22.03
C PHE A 25 -2.17 1.22 -22.73
N ALA A 26 -3.16 1.78 -22.03
CA ALA A 26 -4.05 2.81 -22.54
C ALA A 26 -3.26 4.07 -22.97
N HIS A 27 -2.23 4.44 -22.20
CA HIS A 27 -1.38 5.61 -22.46
C HIS A 27 -0.01 5.24 -23.04
N ARG A 28 0.12 4.08 -23.69
CA ARG A 28 1.42 3.50 -24.11
C ARG A 28 2.32 4.47 -24.88
N HIS A 29 1.75 5.31 -25.74
CA HIS A 29 2.52 6.26 -26.53
C HIS A 29 3.05 7.40 -25.65
N GLU A 30 2.21 7.94 -24.78
CA GLU A 30 2.60 8.98 -23.83
C GLU A 30 3.63 8.47 -22.83
N VAL A 31 3.44 7.26 -22.30
CA VAL A 31 4.42 6.62 -21.39
C VAL A 31 5.78 6.46 -22.08
N VAL A 32 5.83 5.98 -23.32
CA VAL A 32 7.09 5.87 -24.08
C VAL A 32 7.74 7.24 -24.30
N HIS A 33 6.94 8.28 -24.60
CA HIS A 33 7.45 9.64 -24.73
C HIS A 33 8.02 10.18 -23.42
N LEU A 34 7.35 9.94 -22.28
CA LEU A 34 7.82 10.36 -20.97
C LEU A 34 9.10 9.63 -20.57
N LEU A 35 9.21 8.31 -20.84
CA LEU A 35 10.44 7.55 -20.61
C LEU A 35 11.61 8.11 -21.43
N TYR A 36 11.39 8.47 -22.69
CA TYR A 36 12.45 9.03 -23.55
C TYR A 36 12.82 10.47 -23.22
N ALA A 37 11.88 11.24 -22.69
CA ALA A 37 12.09 12.64 -22.31
C ALA A 37 12.66 12.81 -20.89
N ALA A 38 12.62 11.75 -20.07
CA ALA A 38 13.10 11.79 -18.70
C ALA A 38 14.63 11.90 -18.63
N THR A 39 15.11 12.62 -17.62
CA THR A 39 16.55 12.80 -17.37
C THR A 39 17.16 11.58 -16.71
N ASP A 40 16.39 10.93 -15.83
CA ASP A 40 16.77 9.80 -15.02
C ASP A 40 15.52 8.95 -14.70
N GLU A 41 15.74 7.76 -14.13
CA GLU A 41 14.66 6.82 -13.80
C GLU A 41 13.65 7.40 -12.79
N PRO A 42 14.05 8.02 -11.66
CA PRO A 42 13.11 8.72 -10.77
C PRO A 42 12.26 9.80 -11.47
N ASP A 43 12.86 10.63 -12.33
CA ASP A 43 12.14 11.65 -13.12
C ASP A 43 11.09 10.99 -14.03
N ALA A 44 11.42 9.84 -14.64
CA ALA A 44 10.47 9.09 -15.46
C ALA A 44 9.29 8.56 -14.63
N LEU A 45 9.58 7.93 -13.49
CA LEU A 45 8.57 7.35 -12.59
C LEU A 45 7.61 8.43 -12.07
N ALA A 46 8.13 9.58 -11.63
CA ALA A 46 7.32 10.70 -11.15
C ALA A 46 6.38 11.25 -12.24
N ARG A 47 6.87 11.39 -13.47
CA ARG A 47 6.06 11.86 -14.62
C ARG A 47 4.97 10.87 -14.99
N ILE A 48 5.29 9.58 -15.05
CA ILE A 48 4.32 8.52 -15.35
C ILE A 48 3.30 8.39 -14.21
N GLY A 49 3.73 8.52 -12.96
CA GLY A 49 2.86 8.56 -11.78
C GLY A 49 1.87 9.71 -11.80
N GLY A 50 2.34 10.90 -12.19
CA GLY A 50 1.49 12.07 -12.38
C GLY A 50 0.43 11.88 -13.47
N LEU A 51 0.80 11.23 -14.58
CA LEU A 51 -0.10 10.94 -15.70
C LEU A 51 -1.17 9.90 -15.31
N LEU A 52 -0.76 8.78 -14.73
CA LEU A 52 -1.62 7.62 -14.49
C LEU A 52 -2.32 7.64 -13.13
N ARG A 53 -1.93 8.54 -12.21
CA ARG A 53 -2.39 8.59 -10.81
C ARG A 53 -2.11 7.28 -10.06
N VAL A 54 -0.96 6.69 -10.34
CA VAL A 54 -0.47 5.44 -9.74
C VAL A 54 0.83 5.73 -9.00
N ASP A 55 1.05 5.03 -7.88
CA ASP A 55 2.28 5.13 -7.09
C ASP A 55 3.52 4.67 -7.89
N GLU A 56 4.66 5.31 -7.62
CA GLU A 56 5.93 5.02 -8.30
C GLU A 56 6.37 3.56 -8.15
N ALA A 57 6.20 2.96 -6.96
CA ALA A 57 6.59 1.56 -6.74
C ALA A 57 5.76 0.59 -7.58
N THR A 58 4.48 0.91 -7.81
CA THR A 58 3.62 0.13 -8.70
C THR A 58 4.04 0.30 -10.15
N ILE A 59 4.42 1.51 -10.57
CA ILE A 59 4.91 1.76 -11.93
C ILE A 59 6.21 1.01 -12.19
N THR A 60 7.17 1.04 -11.26
CA THR A 60 8.40 0.23 -11.36
C THR A 60 8.07 -1.23 -11.57
N ARG A 61 7.15 -1.79 -10.77
CA ARG A 61 6.72 -3.18 -10.91
C ARG A 61 6.06 -3.48 -12.25
N VAL A 62 5.31 -2.54 -12.82
CA VAL A 62 4.71 -2.67 -14.17
C VAL A 62 5.78 -2.62 -15.25
N LEU A 63 6.74 -1.70 -15.14
CA LEU A 63 7.84 -1.55 -16.11
C LEU A 63 8.82 -2.73 -16.08
N ASP A 64 8.96 -3.41 -14.93
CA ASP A 64 9.71 -4.65 -14.78
C ASP A 64 9.02 -5.87 -15.41
N GLN A 65 7.76 -5.76 -15.81
CA GLN A 65 7.06 -6.88 -16.44
C GLN A 65 7.57 -7.14 -17.86
N PRO A 66 7.56 -8.41 -18.31
CA PRO A 66 7.98 -8.74 -19.66
C PRO A 66 7.08 -8.06 -20.70
N LEU A 67 7.68 -7.56 -21.78
CA LEU A 67 6.99 -6.88 -22.89
C LEU A 67 5.79 -7.65 -23.47
N ARG A 68 5.73 -8.97 -23.28
CA ARG A 68 4.57 -9.80 -23.63
C ARG A 68 3.27 -9.34 -22.97
N TRP A 69 3.32 -8.65 -21.83
CA TRP A 69 2.14 -8.06 -21.17
C TRP A 69 1.48 -6.94 -21.99
N MET A 70 2.21 -6.34 -22.93
CA MET A 70 1.67 -5.35 -23.85
C MET A 70 1.00 -5.97 -25.09
N LEU A 71 0.97 -7.31 -25.20
CA LEU A 71 0.30 -7.99 -26.31
C LEU A 71 -1.23 -8.02 -26.08
N PRO A 72 -2.04 -7.91 -27.16
CA PRO A 72 -3.50 -7.94 -27.06
C PRO A 72 -4.06 -9.20 -26.37
N GLN A 73 -3.37 -10.33 -26.49
CA GLN A 73 -3.76 -11.61 -25.89
C GLN A 73 -3.69 -11.56 -24.36
N PHE A 74 -2.61 -10.99 -23.84
CA PHE A 74 -2.37 -10.83 -22.41
C PHE A 74 -3.25 -9.73 -21.81
N ARG A 75 -3.65 -8.74 -22.63
CA ARG A 75 -4.55 -7.68 -22.20
C ARG A 75 -5.89 -8.22 -21.70
N SER A 76 -6.52 -9.14 -22.43
CA SER A 76 -7.81 -9.72 -22.02
C SER A 76 -7.71 -10.48 -20.68
N GLU A 77 -6.56 -11.12 -20.43
CA GLU A 77 -6.27 -11.77 -19.16
C GLU A 77 -6.12 -10.75 -18.02
N LEU A 78 -5.38 -9.66 -18.26
CA LEU A 78 -5.24 -8.56 -17.29
C LEU A 78 -6.57 -7.86 -17.00
N GLU A 79 -7.42 -7.65 -18.01
CA GLU A 79 -8.78 -7.09 -17.83
C GLU A 79 -9.63 -7.98 -16.93
N THR A 80 -9.53 -9.30 -17.09
CA THR A 80 -10.23 -10.28 -16.25
C THR A 80 -9.73 -10.23 -14.80
N ILE A 81 -8.42 -10.17 -14.60
CA ILE A 81 -7.79 -10.13 -13.27
C ILE A 81 -8.08 -8.80 -12.57
N ALA A 82 -8.00 -7.67 -13.28
CA ALA A 82 -8.33 -6.34 -12.75
C ALA A 82 -9.82 -6.21 -12.39
N ALA A 83 -10.70 -6.96 -13.08
CA ALA A 83 -12.12 -7.01 -12.78
C ALA A 83 -12.46 -7.94 -11.59
N MET A 84 -11.52 -8.73 -11.08
CA MET A 84 -11.74 -9.50 -9.86
C MET A 84 -11.90 -8.54 -8.69
N PRO A 85 -13.02 -8.58 -7.95
CA PRO A 85 -13.16 -7.78 -6.74
C PRO A 85 -12.03 -8.17 -5.80
N ALA A 86 -11.24 -7.17 -5.37
CA ALA A 86 -10.19 -7.39 -4.39
C ALA A 86 -10.80 -8.18 -3.22
N PRO A 87 -10.21 -9.33 -2.82
CA PRO A 87 -10.68 -10.02 -1.63
C PRO A 87 -10.68 -8.99 -0.50
N PRO A 88 -11.73 -8.95 0.34
CA PRO A 88 -11.80 -7.98 1.41
C PRO A 88 -10.49 -8.09 2.17
N THR A 89 -9.68 -7.04 2.11
CA THR A 89 -8.46 -6.93 2.90
C THR A 89 -8.91 -7.22 4.30
N ALA A 90 -8.48 -8.37 4.84
CA ALA A 90 -8.71 -8.69 6.23
C ALA A 90 -8.16 -7.50 6.98
N GLY A 91 -9.06 -6.68 7.52
CA GLY A 91 -8.71 -5.44 8.15
C GLY A 91 -7.57 -5.73 9.12
N THR A 92 -6.60 -4.83 9.16
CA THR A 92 -5.87 -4.59 10.39
C THR A 92 -6.93 -4.40 11.46
N ALA A 93 -7.28 -5.49 12.14
CA ALA A 93 -8.14 -5.46 13.30
C ALA A 93 -7.45 -4.48 14.24
N PRO A 94 -8.15 -3.42 14.71
CA PRO A 94 -7.60 -2.64 15.80
C PRO A 94 -7.29 -3.64 16.91
N ALA A 95 -6.03 -3.67 17.33
CA ALA A 95 -5.58 -4.49 18.44
C ALA A 95 -6.63 -4.39 19.57
N PRO A 96 -7.08 -5.51 20.16
CA PRO A 96 -8.10 -5.46 21.18
C PRO A 96 -7.60 -4.54 22.30
N ALA A 97 -8.34 -3.46 22.51
CA ALA A 97 -8.23 -2.63 23.70
C ALA A 97 -8.29 -3.58 24.90
N GLN A 98 -7.20 -3.64 25.67
CA GLN A 98 -7.20 -4.29 26.97
C GLN A 98 -8.09 -3.46 27.89
N SER A 99 -9.38 -3.77 27.90
CA SER A 99 -10.32 -3.32 28.92
C SER A 99 -10.23 -4.27 30.11
N ALA A 100 -9.66 -3.73 31.19
CA ALA A 100 -10.09 -3.80 32.59
C ALA A 100 -10.57 -5.15 33.17
N ALA A 101 -9.90 -5.57 34.26
CA ALA A 101 -10.45 -6.06 35.55
C ALA A 101 -9.37 -6.87 36.30
N ASP A 102 -9.18 -6.86 37.62
CA ASP A 102 -9.82 -6.20 38.77
C ASP A 102 -9.14 -6.75 40.07
N SER A 103 -9.36 -6.07 41.22
CA SER A 103 -9.16 -6.49 42.63
C SER A 103 -7.74 -6.37 43.24
N THR A 104 -7.47 -5.76 44.41
CA THR A 104 -8.29 -5.33 45.59
C THR A 104 -7.42 -4.45 46.55
N PRO A 105 -7.95 -3.84 47.64
CA PRO A 105 -7.67 -2.48 48.09
C PRO A 105 -6.78 -2.39 49.35
N ASP A 106 -6.27 -1.19 49.64
CA ASP A 106 -6.03 -0.74 51.02
C ASP A 106 -6.08 0.80 51.05
N GLU A 107 -7.16 1.32 51.63
CA GLU A 107 -7.21 2.68 52.17
C GLU A 107 -6.91 2.54 53.67
N PRO A 108 -6.10 3.45 54.25
CA PRO A 108 -6.76 4.47 55.05
C PRO A 108 -6.12 5.86 54.94
N THR A 109 -7.01 6.85 54.81
CA THR A 109 -7.07 8.08 55.64
C THR A 109 -5.76 8.83 55.93
N ASP A 110 -5.62 10.01 55.32
CA ASP A 110 -5.32 11.26 56.05
C ASP A 110 -5.77 12.43 55.14
N ALA A 111 -6.96 12.99 55.40
CA ALA A 111 -7.11 14.23 56.14
C ALA A 111 -6.54 15.47 55.41
N ALA A 112 -7.50 16.29 54.96
CA ALA A 112 -7.46 17.75 54.81
C ALA A 112 -6.11 18.49 54.95
N ASP A 113 -5.76 19.26 53.92
CA ASP A 113 -5.62 20.73 54.02
C ASP A 113 -5.31 21.26 52.61
N ASN A 114 -6.22 21.94 51.93
CA ASN A 114 -6.29 23.39 51.94
C ASN A 114 -4.91 24.06 51.94
N LEU A 115 -4.49 24.61 50.79
CA LEU A 115 -3.77 25.89 50.69
C LEU A 115 -3.63 26.26 49.21
N GLU A 116 -4.62 27.02 48.79
CA GLU A 116 -4.47 28.13 47.85
C GLU A 116 -3.15 28.90 48.08
N SER A 117 -2.37 29.13 47.03
CA SER A 117 -1.64 30.40 46.85
C SER A 117 -1.08 30.55 45.44
N ALA A 118 -1.62 31.56 44.76
CA ALA A 118 -1.07 32.23 43.60
C ALA A 118 0.34 32.78 43.89
N SER A 119 1.20 32.82 42.86
CA SER A 119 2.12 33.94 42.54
C SER A 119 2.94 33.56 41.29
N ALA A 120 2.66 34.19 40.15
CA ALA A 120 3.42 35.34 39.60
C ALA A 120 4.76 34.87 38.99
N ARG A 121 4.83 34.75 37.65
CA ARG A 121 5.26 35.82 36.72
C ARG A 121 6.65 36.35 37.11
N THR A 122 7.69 35.75 36.54
CA THR A 122 9.07 36.23 36.67
C THR A 122 9.53 36.82 35.33
N ASN A 123 9.92 38.09 35.41
CA ASN A 123 10.89 38.74 34.52
C ASN A 123 12.21 38.79 35.29
#